data_AF-A0A1B6BX83-F1
#
_entry.id   AF-A0A1B6BX83-F1
#
_cell.length_a   1.000
_cell.length_b   1.000
_cell.length_c   1.000
_cell.angle_alpha   90.00
_cell.angle_beta   90.00
_cell.angle_gamma   90.00
#
_symmetry.space_group_name_H-M   'P 1'
#
loop_
_entity.id
_entity.type
_entity.pdbx_description
1 polymer ?
#
loop_
_entity_poly.entity_id
_entity_poly.type
_entity_poly.pdbx_seq_one_letter_code
_entity_poly.pdbx_strand_id
1 'polypeptide(L)'
;MFGLDYVLEFLRTMFHLLWFTKKSLSNSLNIYIKSNTGNTLSVELDPKWDIKNVKEVIAPQLGLQPEEVKIILAGKELDDSLIIEDCDLGEQSILHAVRSKHKSPSITNLSRPLNESLKDLQLSNIVETPHDIPQTADEAEADRKRIHFYVYCSSPCGGMREGKLRVRCSRCKSGAITVDADPRCWEDVLEPHRISGHCEQTNCKVSNKIFILTLCHY
;
A
#
# COMPACT_ATOMS: atom_id res chain seq x y z
N MET A 1 17.36 2.32 37.93
CA MET A 1 16.08 1.66 37.65
C MET A 1 15.59 2.12 36.27
N PHE A 2 16.32 1.75 35.22
CA PHE A 2 16.04 2.15 33.82
C PHE A 2 16.44 1.03 32.82
N GLY A 3 17.38 0.15 33.19
CA GLY A 3 17.80 -0.97 32.36
C GLY A 3 16.85 -2.17 32.35
N LEU A 4 16.03 -2.37 33.39
CA LEU A 4 15.09 -3.48 33.46
C LEU A 4 13.91 -3.30 32.50
N ASP A 5 13.43 -2.07 32.31
CA ASP A 5 12.33 -1.78 31.38
C ASP A 5 12.75 -2.02 29.93
N TYR A 6 13.97 -1.62 29.55
CA TYR A 6 14.53 -1.89 28.22
C TYR A 6 14.70 -3.39 27.95
N VAL A 7 15.13 -4.15 28.96
CA VAL A 7 15.30 -5.60 28.85
C VAL A 7 13.95 -6.31 28.80
N LEU A 8 12.95 -5.88 29.59
CA LEU A 8 11.60 -6.43 29.53
C LEU A 8 10.91 -6.12 28.21
N GLU A 9 11.01 -4.89 27.70
CA GLU A 9 10.48 -4.53 26.38
C GLU A 9 11.16 -5.35 25.29
N PHE A 10 12.48 -5.50 25.32
CA PHE A 10 13.21 -6.35 24.38
C PHE A 10 12.77 -7.82 24.45
N LEU A 11 12.60 -8.39 25.65
CA LEU A 11 12.11 -9.76 25.84
C LEU A 11 10.65 -9.92 25.41
N ARG A 12 9.81 -8.89 25.59
CA ARG A 12 8.42 -8.87 25.14
C ARG A 12 8.34 -8.79 23.61
N THR A 13 9.17 -7.96 22.97
CA THR A 13 9.33 -7.92 21.51
C THR A 13 9.81 -9.26 20.97
N MET A 14 10.85 -9.84 21.60
CA MET A 14 11.40 -11.14 21.22
C MET A 14 10.35 -12.25 21.40
N PHE A 15 9.55 -12.19 22.47
CA PHE A 15 8.46 -13.14 22.70
C PHE A 15 7.29 -12.94 21.72
N HIS A 16 6.94 -11.70 21.36
CA HIS A 16 5.94 -11.44 20.32
C HIS A 16 6.41 -11.95 18.96
N LEU A 17 7.65 -11.64 18.55
CA LEU A 17 8.25 -12.18 17.33
C LEU A 17 8.25 -13.71 17.36
N LEU A 18 8.67 -14.34 18.46
CA LEU A 18 8.66 -15.79 18.60
C LEU A 18 7.24 -16.39 18.60
N TRP A 19 6.27 -15.69 19.18
CA TRP A 19 4.86 -16.08 19.20
C TRP A 19 4.24 -16.00 17.81
N PHE A 20 4.52 -14.94 17.04
CA PHE A 20 4.08 -14.79 15.67
C PHE A 20 4.78 -15.78 14.73
N THR A 21 6.08 -16.05 14.89
CA THR A 21 6.81 -17.04 14.09
C THR A 21 6.39 -18.49 14.35
N LYS A 22 5.75 -18.78 15.49
CA LYS A 22 5.26 -20.13 15.83
C LYS A 22 3.90 -20.46 15.21
N LYS A 23 3.20 -19.50 14.61
CA LYS A 23 2.03 -19.79 13.78
C LYS A 23 2.54 -20.28 12.42
N SER A 24 2.28 -21.55 12.09
CA SER A 24 2.53 -22.10 10.75
C SER A 24 1.67 -21.33 9.75
N LEU A 25 2.25 -20.39 9.01
CA LEU A 25 1.58 -19.71 7.90
C LEU A 25 1.39 -20.72 6.77
N SER A 26 0.18 -21.23 6.59
CA SER A 26 -0.10 -22.19 5.51
C SER A 26 -0.13 -21.54 4.11
N ASN A 27 -0.25 -20.21 4.06
CA ASN A 27 -0.18 -19.36 2.88
C ASN A 27 0.47 -18.03 3.28
N SER A 28 1.80 -17.94 3.23
CA SER A 28 2.51 -16.70 3.51
C SER A 28 2.76 -15.88 2.26
N LEU A 29 2.84 -14.56 2.42
CA LEU A 29 3.17 -13.60 1.38
C LEU A 29 4.51 -12.93 1.73
N ASN A 30 5.53 -13.07 0.88
CA ASN A 30 6.81 -12.41 1.10
C ASN A 30 6.84 -11.04 0.41
N ILE A 31 6.99 -9.98 1.19
CA ILE A 31 7.04 -8.61 0.70
C ILE A 31 8.28 -7.86 1.17
N TYR A 32 8.56 -6.74 0.52
CA TYR A 32 9.59 -5.81 0.94
C TYR A 32 9.00 -4.60 1.64
N ILE A 33 9.56 -4.25 2.79
CA ILE A 33 9.28 -3.00 3.51
C ILE A 33 10.43 -2.04 3.27
N LYS A 34 10.16 -0.91 2.62
CA LYS A 34 11.17 0.13 2.38
C LYS A 34 10.93 1.34 3.29
N SER A 35 11.88 1.59 4.17
CA SER A 35 11.85 2.74 5.07
C SER A 35 12.18 4.06 4.36
N ASN A 36 11.71 5.18 4.90
CA ASN A 36 12.08 6.52 4.43
C ASN A 36 13.51 6.95 4.78
N THR A 37 14.28 6.12 5.48
CA THR A 37 15.72 6.29 5.72
C THR A 37 16.58 5.52 4.72
N GLY A 38 15.99 4.64 3.92
CA GLY A 38 16.66 3.89 2.85
C GLY A 38 16.88 2.40 3.14
N ASN A 39 16.59 1.93 4.36
CA ASN A 39 16.63 0.51 4.71
C ASN A 39 15.48 -0.25 4.04
N THR A 40 15.77 -1.45 3.54
CA THR A 40 14.77 -2.38 2.99
C THR A 40 14.81 -3.68 3.80
N LEU A 41 13.65 -4.13 4.26
CA LEU A 41 13.47 -5.38 5.03
C LEU A 41 12.63 -6.35 4.19
N SER A 42 12.96 -7.63 4.21
CA SER A 42 12.09 -8.69 3.68
C SER A 42 11.25 -9.22 4.84
N VAL A 43 9.94 -9.26 4.68
CA VAL A 43 9.02 -9.68 5.73
C VAL A 43 8.01 -10.66 5.14
N GLU A 44 7.85 -11.78 5.83
CA GLU A 44 6.81 -12.77 5.55
C GLU A 44 5.56 -12.39 6.34
N LEU A 45 4.45 -12.17 5.63
CA LEU A 45 3.18 -11.77 6.20
C LEU A 45 2.12 -12.85 5.98
N ASP A 46 1.14 -12.90 6.89
CA ASP A 46 -0.11 -13.62 6.64
C ASP A 46 -1.05 -12.68 5.87
N PRO A 47 -1.60 -13.08 4.72
CA PRO A 47 -2.60 -12.31 3.99
C PRO A 47 -3.80 -11.89 4.85
N LYS A 48 -4.11 -12.63 5.92
CA LYS A 48 -5.23 -12.34 6.83
C LYS A 48 -4.89 -11.33 7.94
N TRP A 49 -3.64 -10.88 8.02
CA TRP A 49 -3.27 -9.85 8.99
C TRP A 49 -3.81 -8.49 8.58
N ASP A 50 -4.16 -7.70 9.58
CA ASP A 50 -4.42 -6.28 9.42
C ASP A 50 -3.10 -5.47 9.42
N ILE A 51 -3.18 -4.22 8.97
CA ILE A 51 -2.02 -3.31 8.94
C ILE A 51 -1.46 -3.04 10.34
N LYS A 52 -2.28 -3.09 11.39
CA LYS A 52 -1.82 -2.95 12.77
C LYS A 52 -0.83 -4.06 13.14
N ASN A 53 -1.15 -5.31 12.87
CA ASN A 53 -0.26 -6.46 13.09
C ASN A 53 1.04 -6.30 12.29
N VAL A 54 0.96 -5.80 11.06
CA VAL A 54 2.16 -5.51 10.26
C VAL A 54 3.03 -4.44 10.93
N LYS A 55 2.45 -3.35 11.44
CA LYS A 55 3.18 -2.32 12.20
C LYS A 55 3.86 -2.89 13.43
N GLU A 56 3.18 -3.76 14.18
CA GLU A 56 3.73 -4.44 15.36
C GLU A 56 4.98 -5.29 15.03
N VAL A 57 5.01 -5.93 13.86
CA VAL A 57 6.15 -6.76 13.43
C VAL A 57 7.32 -5.91 12.95
N ILE A 58 7.07 -4.84 12.19
CA ILE A 58 8.14 -4.09 11.52
C ILE A 58 8.69 -2.94 12.36
N ALA A 59 7.89 -2.33 13.24
CA ALA A 59 8.31 -1.16 14.00
C ALA A 59 9.55 -1.43 14.87
N PRO A 60 9.63 -2.56 15.61
CA PRO A 60 10.83 -2.88 16.39
C PRO A 60 12.08 -3.08 15.53
N GLN A 61 11.93 -3.64 14.32
CA GLN A 61 13.04 -3.82 13.37
C GLN A 61 13.56 -2.48 12.84
N LEU A 62 12.71 -1.45 12.84
CA LEU A 62 13.06 -0.08 12.47
C LEU A 62 13.47 0.79 13.67
N GLY A 63 13.39 0.26 14.90
CA GLY A 63 13.65 1.00 16.13
C GLY A 63 12.59 2.08 16.43
N LEU A 64 11.34 1.81 16.04
CA LEU A 64 10.18 2.69 16.23
C LEU A 64 9.11 1.98 17.06
N GLN A 65 8.19 2.75 17.65
CA GLN A 65 6.95 2.17 18.18
C GLN A 65 5.90 1.98 17.06
N PRO A 66 4.99 1.00 17.15
CA PRO A 66 3.97 0.76 16.12
C PRO A 66 3.16 2.00 15.77
N GLU A 67 2.86 2.85 16.76
CA GLU A 67 2.09 4.10 16.59
C GLU A 67 2.88 5.20 15.86
N GLU A 68 4.21 5.10 15.83
CA GLU A 68 5.06 6.01 15.06
C GLU A 68 5.19 5.58 13.59
N VAL A 69 4.68 4.40 13.22
CA VAL A 69 4.81 3.86 11.87
C VAL A 69 3.55 4.15 11.06
N LYS A 70 3.76 4.81 9.93
CA LYS A 70 2.77 4.98 8.86
C LYS A 70 3.13 4.07 7.69
N ILE A 71 2.17 3.24 7.26
CA ILE A 71 2.33 2.34 6.10
C ILE A 71 1.72 3.01 4.88
N ILE A 72 2.46 3.03 3.78
CA ILE A 72 2.06 3.66 2.53
C ILE A 72 2.13 2.65 1.39
N LEU A 73 1.04 2.57 0.63
CA LEU A 73 0.95 1.81 -0.62
C LEU A 73 0.28 2.65 -1.70
N ALA A 74 0.88 2.67 -2.90
CA ALA A 74 0.32 3.34 -4.08
C ALA A 74 -0.14 4.80 -3.83
N GLY A 75 0.52 5.54 -2.93
CA GLY A 75 0.16 6.93 -2.64
C GLY A 75 -0.82 7.09 -1.48
N LYS A 76 -1.28 6.00 -0.85
CA LYS A 76 -2.24 6.06 0.26
C LYS A 76 -1.61 5.56 1.55
N GLU A 77 -1.93 6.26 2.63
CA GLU A 77 -1.77 5.74 3.98
C GLU A 77 -2.77 4.61 4.18
N LEU A 78 -2.30 3.46 4.67
CA LEU A 78 -3.17 2.34 4.98
C LEU A 78 -3.64 2.43 6.43
N ASP A 79 -4.94 2.24 6.62
CA ASP A 79 -5.57 2.21 7.95
C ASP A 79 -5.22 0.92 8.69
N ASP A 80 -5.13 1.02 10.02
CA ASP A 80 -4.77 -0.08 10.91
C ASP A 80 -5.70 -1.30 10.79
N SER A 81 -6.97 -1.09 10.42
CA SER A 81 -7.98 -2.15 10.27
C SER A 81 -8.01 -2.81 8.89
N LEU A 82 -7.27 -2.29 7.91
CA LEU A 82 -7.25 -2.83 6.56
C LEU A 82 -6.52 -4.18 6.53
N ILE A 83 -7.07 -5.17 5.83
CA ILE A 83 -6.47 -6.51 5.71
C ILE A 83 -5.50 -6.56 4.52
N ILE A 84 -4.41 -7.32 4.66
CA ILE A 84 -3.38 -7.45 3.62
C ILE A 84 -3.93 -8.08 2.34
N GLU A 85 -4.84 -9.05 2.41
CA GLU A 85 -5.45 -9.66 1.22
C GLU A 85 -6.34 -8.69 0.41
N ASP A 86 -6.88 -7.66 1.06
CA ASP A 86 -7.63 -6.58 0.40
C ASP A 86 -6.70 -5.54 -0.25
N CYS A 87 -5.46 -5.46 0.23
CA CYS A 87 -4.41 -4.69 -0.43
C CYS A 87 -3.89 -5.54 -1.59
N ASP A 88 -4.17 -5.19 -2.84
CA ASP A 88 -3.70 -5.86 -4.08
C ASP A 88 -2.15 -5.98 -4.18
N LEU A 89 -1.60 -6.81 -3.31
CA LEU A 89 -0.20 -7.10 -3.05
C LEU A 89 0.06 -8.50 -3.59
N GLY A 90 1.08 -8.61 -4.42
CA GLY A 90 1.63 -9.90 -4.82
C GLY A 90 2.96 -10.17 -4.13
N GLU A 91 3.54 -11.34 -4.42
CA GLU A 91 4.91 -11.67 -4.04
C GLU A 91 5.87 -10.54 -4.42
N GLN A 92 6.82 -10.27 -3.53
CA GLN A 92 7.87 -9.25 -3.72
C GLN A 92 7.33 -7.81 -3.90
N SER A 93 6.07 -7.55 -3.56
CA SER A 93 5.52 -6.20 -3.51
C SER A 93 6.26 -5.34 -2.49
N ILE A 94 6.20 -4.01 -2.67
CA ILE A 94 6.89 -3.06 -1.79
C ILE A 94 5.85 -2.22 -1.05
N LEU A 95 5.89 -2.27 0.29
CA LEU A 95 5.25 -1.29 1.17
C LEU A 95 6.29 -0.28 1.66
N HIS A 96 5.85 0.95 1.87
CA HIS A 96 6.68 1.99 2.45
C HIS A 96 6.31 2.21 3.92
N ALA A 97 7.28 2.07 4.82
CA ALA A 97 7.11 2.37 6.25
C ALA A 97 7.82 3.69 6.57
N VAL A 98 7.08 4.68 7.05
CA VAL A 98 7.62 6.01 7.35
C VAL A 98 7.34 6.38 8.78
N ARG A 99 8.25 7.14 9.39
CA ARG A 99 8.06 7.65 10.75
C ARG A 99 7.11 8.84 10.74
N SER A 100 5.93 8.69 11.35
CA SER A 100 5.02 9.79 11.65
C SER A 100 5.26 10.33 13.06
N LYS A 101 5.33 11.66 13.20
CA LYS A 101 5.51 12.33 14.50
C LYS A 101 4.20 12.77 15.16
N HIS A 102 3.06 12.58 14.50
CA HIS A 102 1.75 13.02 15.00
C HIS A 102 0.79 11.84 15.15
N LYS A 103 0.09 11.79 16.29
CA LYS A 103 -1.20 11.09 16.40
C LYS A 103 -2.19 11.84 15.51
N SER A 104 -2.28 11.49 14.24
CA SER A 104 -3.42 11.95 13.44
C SER A 104 -4.65 11.20 13.97
N PRO A 105 -5.70 11.89 14.47
CA PRO A 105 -6.99 11.24 14.61
C PRO A 105 -7.39 10.77 13.22
N SER A 106 -7.72 9.48 13.10
CA SER A 106 -8.25 8.86 11.90
C SER A 106 -9.58 9.52 11.55
N ILE A 107 -9.55 10.59 10.75
CA ILE A 107 -10.74 11.08 10.07
C ILE A 107 -10.96 10.13 8.89
N THR A 108 -11.88 9.21 9.13
CA THR A 108 -12.43 8.24 8.20
C THR A 108 -12.89 8.92 6.90
N ASN A 109 -12.14 8.72 5.83
CA ASN A 109 -12.70 8.61 4.49
C ASN A 109 -12.06 7.35 3.89
N LEU A 110 -12.88 6.31 3.75
CA LEU A 110 -12.59 4.97 3.22
C LEU A 110 -11.24 4.87 2.48
N SER A 111 -10.18 4.58 3.25
CA SER A 111 -8.80 4.53 2.77
C SER A 111 -8.49 3.16 2.19
N ARG A 112 -9.14 2.86 1.06
CA ARG A 112 -8.72 1.77 0.19
C ARG A 112 -7.48 2.22 -0.61
N PRO A 113 -6.58 1.31 -1.01
CA PRO A 113 -5.43 1.68 -1.80
C PRO A 113 -5.87 2.25 -3.17
N LEU A 114 -5.03 3.07 -3.81
CA LEU A 114 -5.40 3.88 -4.98
C LEU A 114 -6.06 3.08 -6.12
N ASN A 115 -5.60 1.85 -6.33
CA ASN A 115 -6.12 0.92 -7.32
C ASN A 115 -7.55 0.44 -7.00
N GLU A 116 -7.95 0.43 -5.73
CA GLU A 116 -9.31 0.11 -5.32
C GLU A 116 -10.24 1.31 -5.37
N SER A 117 -9.80 2.51 -4.95
CA SER A 117 -10.60 3.74 -5.12
C SER A 117 -10.95 4.01 -6.59
N LEU A 118 -10.08 3.60 -7.51
CA LEU A 118 -10.33 3.68 -8.94
C LEU A 118 -11.58 2.90 -9.37
N LYS A 119 -11.93 1.80 -8.71
CA LYS A 119 -13.10 0.97 -9.04
C LYS A 119 -14.41 1.79 -9.00
N ASP A 120 -14.49 2.82 -8.17
CA ASP A 120 -15.72 3.61 -7.96
C ASP A 120 -15.97 4.66 -9.06
N LEU A 121 -14.95 5.03 -9.84
CA LEU A 121 -15.07 6.08 -10.86
C LEU A 121 -15.84 5.63 -12.12
N GLN A 122 -15.84 4.33 -12.44
CA GLN A 122 -16.53 3.79 -13.61
C GLN A 122 -18.05 3.66 -13.42
N LEU A 123 -18.57 3.73 -12.19
CA LEU A 123 -20.03 3.72 -11.96
C LEU A 123 -20.73 4.96 -12.52
N SER A 124 -20.00 6.05 -12.76
CA SER A 124 -20.58 7.31 -13.26
C SER A 124 -20.85 7.33 -14.77
N ASN A 125 -20.37 6.35 -15.53
CA ASN A 125 -20.41 6.37 -17.00
C ASN A 125 -21.28 5.26 -17.65
N ILE A 126 -22.03 4.47 -16.88
CA ILE A 126 -22.98 3.51 -17.42
C ILE A 126 -24.39 4.03 -17.16
N VAL A 127 -25.02 4.56 -18.22
CA VAL A 127 -26.46 4.78 -18.25
C VAL A 127 -27.13 3.43 -18.07
N GLU A 128 -27.78 3.24 -16.92
CA GLU A 128 -28.59 2.06 -16.63
C GLU A 128 -29.77 2.00 -17.63
N THR A 129 -29.67 1.14 -18.64
CA THR A 129 -30.87 0.58 -19.27
C THR A 129 -31.27 -0.65 -18.47
N PRO A 130 -32.43 -0.64 -17.80
CA PRO A 130 -32.90 -1.81 -17.07
C PRO A 130 -33.38 -2.83 -18.10
N HIS A 131 -32.85 -4.05 -18.09
CA HIS A 131 -33.62 -5.28 -18.25
C HIS A 131 -32.74 -6.55 -18.14
N ASP A 132 -33.29 -7.47 -17.33
CA ASP A 132 -33.07 -8.92 -17.27
C ASP A 132 -31.92 -9.46 -16.40
N ILE A 133 -32.33 -9.94 -15.22
CA ILE A 133 -31.58 -10.74 -14.26
C ILE A 133 -31.49 -12.19 -14.76
N PRO A 134 -30.30 -12.81 -14.74
CA PRO A 134 -30.20 -14.21 -14.35
C PRO A 134 -29.40 -14.40 -13.06
N GLN A 135 -30.04 -15.06 -12.10
CA GLN A 135 -29.49 -15.50 -10.83
C GLN A 135 -28.52 -16.68 -11.05
N THR A 136 -27.22 -16.39 -11.16
CA THR A 136 -26.05 -17.22 -10.74
C THR A 136 -24.78 -16.49 -11.19
N ALA A 137 -24.31 -15.46 -10.47
CA ALA A 137 -23.23 -14.60 -10.97
C ALA A 137 -22.35 -13.89 -9.92
N ASP A 138 -22.39 -14.25 -8.64
CA ASP A 138 -21.85 -13.34 -7.60
C ASP A 138 -20.32 -13.19 -7.58
N GLU A 139 -19.54 -14.17 -8.04
CA GLU A 139 -18.07 -14.06 -8.09
C GLU A 139 -17.55 -13.52 -9.45
N ALA A 140 -18.18 -13.93 -10.55
CA ALA A 140 -17.80 -13.49 -11.90
C ALA A 140 -18.20 -12.02 -12.19
N GLU A 141 -19.22 -11.51 -11.50
CA GLU A 141 -19.70 -10.14 -11.66
C GLU A 141 -18.90 -9.12 -10.84
N ALA A 142 -18.31 -9.55 -9.72
CA ALA A 142 -17.36 -8.74 -8.96
C ALA A 142 -16.02 -8.55 -9.72
N ASP A 143 -15.58 -9.58 -10.44
CA ASP A 143 -14.34 -9.54 -11.22
C ASP A 143 -14.45 -8.63 -12.45
N ARG A 144 -15.61 -8.61 -13.13
CA ARG A 144 -15.89 -7.69 -14.26
C ARG A 144 -15.91 -6.20 -13.90
N LYS A 145 -15.99 -5.85 -12.62
CA LYS A 145 -15.97 -4.46 -12.12
C LYS A 145 -14.58 -3.99 -11.69
N ARG A 146 -13.56 -4.86 -11.70
CA ARG A 146 -12.19 -4.42 -11.38
C ARG A 146 -11.62 -3.66 -12.57
N ILE A 147 -11.01 -2.50 -12.30
CA ILE A 147 -10.32 -1.73 -13.34
C ILE A 147 -8.96 -2.37 -13.57
N HIS A 148 -8.79 -2.96 -14.75
CA HIS A 148 -7.52 -3.51 -15.20
C HIS A 148 -6.76 -2.45 -15.98
N PHE A 149 -5.55 -2.14 -15.53
CA PHE A 149 -4.58 -1.43 -16.35
C PHE A 149 -3.75 -2.45 -17.11
N TYR A 150 -3.25 -2.07 -18.28
CA TYR A 150 -2.36 -2.93 -19.05
C TYR A 150 -1.08 -2.19 -19.42
N VAL A 151 0.03 -2.92 -19.42
CA VAL A 151 1.35 -2.44 -19.81
C VAL A 151 2.03 -3.41 -20.74
N TYR A 152 2.83 -2.89 -21.66
CA TYR A 152 3.72 -3.72 -22.45
C TYR A 152 5.00 -4.01 -21.67
N CYS A 153 5.20 -5.26 -21.26
CA CYS A 153 6.43 -5.72 -20.64
C CYS A 153 7.40 -6.19 -21.74
N SER A 154 8.44 -5.40 -22.02
CA SER A 154 9.41 -5.70 -23.08
C SER A 154 10.27 -6.92 -22.78
N SER A 155 10.72 -7.09 -21.53
CA SER A 155 11.50 -8.24 -21.08
C SER A 155 11.28 -8.43 -19.57
N PRO A 156 11.14 -9.67 -19.07
CA PRO A 156 11.22 -10.95 -19.79
C PRO A 156 9.92 -11.37 -20.49
N CYS A 157 8.83 -10.61 -20.36
CA CYS A 157 7.50 -11.07 -20.76
C CYS A 157 7.21 -11.03 -22.28
N GLY A 158 7.77 -10.06 -23.00
CA GLY A 158 7.58 -9.86 -24.45
C GLY A 158 6.14 -9.62 -24.89
N GLY A 159 5.29 -8.99 -24.06
CA GLY A 159 3.87 -8.82 -24.38
C GLY A 159 3.08 -7.95 -23.42
N MET A 160 1.81 -7.74 -23.74
CA MET A 160 0.87 -7.03 -22.88
C MET A 160 0.61 -7.82 -21.61
N ARG A 161 0.59 -7.13 -20.47
CA ARG A 161 0.33 -7.71 -19.15
C ARG A 161 -0.52 -6.75 -18.32
N GLU A 162 -1.12 -7.27 -17.27
CA GLU A 162 -1.79 -6.42 -16.28
C GLU A 162 -0.78 -5.54 -15.55
N GLY A 163 -1.11 -4.26 -15.45
CA GLY A 163 -0.30 -3.27 -14.76
C GLY A 163 -0.95 -2.85 -13.46
N LYS A 164 -0.14 -2.52 -12.47
CA LYS A 164 -0.59 -1.85 -11.25
C LYS A 164 -0.16 -0.39 -11.29
N LEU A 165 -1.11 0.50 -11.00
CA LEU A 165 -0.82 1.92 -10.85
C LEU A 165 0.02 2.14 -9.57
N ARG A 166 1.11 2.87 -9.72
CA ARG A 166 2.05 3.24 -8.66
C ARG A 166 2.39 4.72 -8.80
N VAL A 167 2.79 5.35 -7.72
CA VAL A 167 3.19 6.77 -7.71
C VAL A 167 4.60 6.90 -7.15
N ARG A 168 5.40 7.81 -7.72
CA ARG A 168 6.74 8.12 -7.24
C ARG A 168 6.97 9.62 -7.18
N CYS A 169 7.80 10.04 -6.23
CA CYS A 169 8.38 11.38 -6.21
C CYS A 169 9.17 11.65 -7.49
N SER A 170 8.84 12.72 -8.21
CA SER A 170 9.57 13.11 -9.41
C SER A 170 11.06 13.39 -9.15
N ARG A 171 11.42 13.86 -7.95
CA ARG A 171 12.77 14.25 -7.57
C ARG A 171 13.59 13.08 -7.04
N CYS A 172 13.19 12.47 -5.92
CA CYS A 172 13.97 11.41 -5.29
C CYS A 172 13.62 10.00 -5.79
N LYS A 173 12.59 9.88 -6.65
CA LYS A 173 12.08 8.61 -7.20
C LYS A 173 11.55 7.63 -6.14
N SER A 174 11.47 8.03 -4.88
CA SER A 174 10.88 7.22 -3.80
C SER A 174 9.36 7.07 -4.00
N GLY A 175 8.85 5.88 -3.70
CA GLY A 175 7.41 5.59 -3.63
C GLY A 175 6.79 5.89 -2.26
N ALA A 176 7.60 6.36 -1.29
CA ALA A 176 7.10 6.86 0.00
C ALA A 176 6.48 8.25 -0.20
N ILE A 177 5.25 8.26 -0.69
CA ILE A 177 4.48 9.46 -1.02
C ILE A 177 3.02 9.27 -0.60
N THR A 178 2.38 10.31 -0.06
CA THR A 178 0.93 10.37 0.10
C THR A 178 0.35 11.36 -0.91
N VAL A 179 -0.63 10.94 -1.70
CA VAL A 179 -1.33 11.80 -2.68
C VAL A 179 -2.59 12.40 -2.07
N ASP A 180 -2.91 13.62 -2.46
CA ASP A 180 -4.04 14.38 -1.90
C ASP A 180 -5.39 13.94 -2.49
N ALA A 181 -5.38 13.30 -3.66
CA ALA A 181 -6.57 12.85 -4.37
C ALA A 181 -6.31 11.61 -5.23
N ASP A 182 -7.38 10.88 -5.55
CA ASP A 182 -7.35 9.77 -6.50
C ASP A 182 -7.46 10.30 -7.94
N PRO A 183 -6.76 9.68 -8.92
CA PRO A 183 -6.91 10.05 -10.32
C PRO A 183 -8.31 9.74 -10.81
N ARG A 184 -8.93 10.70 -11.50
CA ARG A 184 -10.31 10.58 -12.00
C ARG A 184 -10.38 10.26 -13.48
N CYS A 185 -9.31 10.56 -14.21
CA CYS A 185 -9.19 10.35 -15.64
C CYS A 185 -7.73 10.05 -16.04
N TRP A 186 -7.52 9.68 -17.31
CA TRP A 186 -6.19 9.38 -17.83
C TRP A 186 -5.26 10.59 -17.82
N GLU A 187 -5.78 11.79 -17.99
CA GLU A 187 -5.00 13.03 -17.89
C GLU A 187 -4.35 13.17 -16.52
N ASP A 188 -5.04 12.79 -15.44
CA ASP A 188 -4.46 12.83 -14.09
C ASP A 188 -3.30 11.85 -13.90
N VAL A 189 -3.23 10.80 -14.73
CA VAL A 189 -2.18 9.78 -14.73
C VAL A 189 -1.02 10.15 -15.67
N LEU A 190 -1.35 10.65 -16.87
CA LEU A 190 -0.41 10.86 -17.96
C LEU A 190 0.22 12.26 -17.93
N GLU A 191 -0.49 13.27 -17.44
CA GLU A 191 0.02 14.64 -17.37
C GLU A 191 0.67 14.92 -16.00
N PRO A 192 1.85 15.56 -15.98
CA PRO A 192 2.51 15.89 -14.73
C PRO A 192 1.76 17.02 -14.00
N HIS A 193 1.84 17.03 -12.67
CA HIS A 193 1.29 18.09 -11.79
C HIS A 193 -0.24 18.14 -11.62
N ARG A 194 -0.97 17.13 -12.10
CA ARG A 194 -2.43 17.04 -11.94
C ARG A 194 -2.87 16.71 -10.51
N ILE A 195 -2.13 15.82 -9.87
CA ILE A 195 -2.36 15.39 -8.48
C ILE A 195 -1.19 15.86 -7.63
N SER A 196 -1.51 16.59 -6.56
CA SER A 196 -0.55 16.97 -5.53
C SER A 196 -0.39 15.87 -4.48
N GLY A 197 0.65 16.00 -3.67
CA GLY A 197 0.98 15.04 -2.63
C GLY A 197 2.21 15.44 -1.85
N HIS A 198 2.51 14.67 -0.82
CA HIS A 198 3.65 14.88 0.06
C HIS A 198 4.65 13.73 -0.06
N CYS A 199 5.93 14.06 -0.23
CA CYS A 199 7.00 13.05 -0.22
C CYS A 199 7.48 12.85 1.21
N GLU A 200 7.38 11.62 1.69
CA GLU A 200 7.68 11.23 3.07
C GLU A 200 9.17 10.85 3.26
N GLN A 201 9.97 11.00 2.21
CA GLN A 201 11.40 10.74 2.23
C GLN A 201 12.13 11.86 2.98
N THR A 202 12.89 11.51 4.02
CA THR A 202 13.55 12.44 4.96
C THR A 202 14.41 13.52 4.30
N ASN A 203 15.06 13.21 3.17
CA ASN A 203 15.98 14.12 2.48
C ASN A 203 15.41 14.71 1.18
N CYS A 204 14.09 14.63 0.96
CA CYS A 204 13.47 15.14 -0.26
C CYS A 204 12.93 16.57 -0.06
N LYS A 205 13.56 17.55 -0.70
CA LYS A 205 13.15 18.97 -0.65
C LYS A 205 12.18 19.36 -1.79
N VAL A 206 11.30 18.47 -2.23
CA VAL A 206 10.41 18.74 -3.39
C VAL A 206 9.16 19.49 -2.95
N SER A 207 8.65 20.39 -3.81
CA SER A 207 7.32 21.00 -3.62
C SER A 207 6.21 19.98 -3.88
N ASN A 208 5.08 20.09 -3.16
CA ASN A 208 3.93 19.16 -3.15
C ASN A 208 3.21 18.90 -4.49
N LYS A 209 3.81 19.14 -5.66
CA LYS A 209 3.13 19.22 -6.96
C LYS A 209 3.75 18.37 -8.08
N ILE A 210 4.82 17.62 -7.85
CA ILE A 210 5.52 16.92 -8.95
C ILE A 210 5.69 15.44 -8.64
N PHE A 211 4.76 14.63 -9.16
CA PHE A 211 4.75 13.17 -8.99
C PHE A 211 4.50 12.49 -10.32
N ILE A 212 4.99 11.27 -10.42
CA ILE A 212 4.87 10.47 -11.63
C ILE A 212 4.07 9.24 -11.26
N LEU A 213 2.91 9.09 -11.90
CA LEU A 213 2.19 7.85 -11.89
C LEU A 213 2.82 6.92 -12.93
N THR A 214 3.13 5.70 -12.51
CA THR A 214 3.75 4.67 -13.35
C THR A 214 2.92 3.42 -13.26
N LEU A 215 2.62 2.81 -14.40
CA LEU A 215 2.13 1.45 -14.43
C LEU A 215 3.33 0.50 -14.35
N CYS A 216 3.25 -0.48 -13.45
CA CYS A 216 4.30 -1.48 -13.28
C CYS A 216 3.70 -2.89 -13.40
N HIS A 217 4.43 -3.77 -14.08
CA HIS A 217 4.25 -5.22 -14.00
C HIS A 217 5.31 -5.76 -13.04
N TYR A 218 4.95 -6.76 -12.22
CA TYR A 218 5.88 -7.50 -11.37
C TYR A 218 6.21 -8.83 -12.04
#